data_AF-A0A2E5J6L2-F1
#
_entry.id   AF-A0A2E5J6L2-F1
#
_cell.length_a   1.000
_cell.length_b   1.000
_cell.length_c   1.000
_cell.angle_alpha   90.00
_cell.angle_beta   90.00
_cell.angle_gamma   90.00
#
_symmetry.space_group_name_H-M   'P 1'
#
loop_
_entity.id
_entity.type
_entity.pdbx_description
1 polymer ?
#
loop_
_entity_poly.entity_id
_entity_poly.type
_entity_poly.pdbx_seq_one_letter_code
_entity_poly.pdbx_strand_id
1 'polypeptide(L)' 'MITGKGKRLGVEDGWRGEGVLKELLPAWLGSILISKFILWYISAPKDLGGYGAYIVYLKKFKE' A
#
# COMPACT_ATOMS: atom_id res chain seq x y z
N MET A 1 4.59 -2.85 3.95
CA MET A 1 4.95 -1.45 3.65
C MET A 1 3.99 -0.50 4.33
N ILE A 2 4.50 0.51 5.03
CA ILE A 2 3.68 1.52 5.73
C ILE A 2 3.74 2.82 4.93
N THR A 3 2.59 3.30 4.45
CA THR A 3 2.48 4.55 3.67
C THR A 3 1.93 5.70 4.49
N GLY A 4 1.37 5.40 5.67
CA GLY A 4 0.48 6.33 6.37
C GLY A 4 -0.88 6.45 5.68
N LYS A 5 -1.85 7.03 6.39
CA LYS A 5 -3.24 7.20 5.89
C LYS A 5 -3.42 8.46 5.03
N GLY A 6 -2.46 9.37 5.05
CA GLY A 6 -2.51 10.64 4.34
C GLY A 6 -3.18 11.76 5.14
N LYS A 7 -3.59 12.82 4.45
CA LYS A 7 -4.30 13.97 5.02
C LYS A 7 -5.63 13.51 5.60
N ARG A 8 -5.93 13.94 6.82
CA ARG A 8 -7.22 13.73 7.45
C ARG A 8 -8.24 14.66 6.79
N LEU A 9 -9.32 14.11 6.28
CA LEU A 9 -10.44 14.87 5.74
C LEU A 9 -11.53 15.06 6.81
N GLY A 10 -12.38 16.06 6.62
CA GLY A 10 -13.58 16.27 7.43
C GLY A 10 -14.57 15.12 7.28
N VAL A 11 -15.59 15.08 8.13
CA VAL A 11 -16.63 14.04 8.07
C VAL A 11 -17.47 14.21 6.79
N GLU A 12 -17.65 15.47 6.38
CA GLU A 12 -18.35 15.95 5.20
C GLU A 12 -17.73 15.49 3.87
N ASP A 13 -16.41 15.30 3.83
CA ASP A 13 -15.66 14.92 2.62
C ASP A 13 -15.41 13.40 2.53
N GLY A 14 -15.93 12.64 3.48
CA GLY A 14 -15.69 11.21 3.62
C GLY A 14 -14.41 10.89 4.39
N TRP A 15 -14.48 9.80 5.17
CA TRP A 15 -13.43 9.36 6.08
C TRP A 15 -12.14 8.84 5.41
N ARG A 16 -12.12 8.73 4.08
CA ARG A 16 -11.02 8.12 3.33
C ARG A 16 -10.02 9.18 2.90
N GLY A 17 -9.13 9.57 3.81
CA GLY A 17 -8.09 10.58 3.59
C GLY A 17 -7.22 10.36 2.34
N GLU A 18 -6.68 11.44 1.78
CA GLU A 18 -5.86 11.45 0.56
C GLU A 18 -4.38 11.32 0.88
N GLY A 19 -3.63 10.56 0.09
CA GLY A 19 -2.21 10.35 0.35
C GLY A 19 -1.44 9.90 -0.87
N VAL A 20 -0.56 10.77 -1.37
CA VAL A 20 0.27 10.54 -2.56
C VAL A 20 0.98 9.18 -2.51
N LEU A 21 1.62 8.85 -1.39
CA LEU A 21 2.35 7.58 -1.27
C LEU A 21 1.41 6.36 -1.28
N LYS A 22 0.25 6.45 -0.64
CA LYS A 22 -0.76 5.37 -0.60
C LYS A 22 -1.34 5.10 -1.99
N GLU A 23 -1.53 6.16 -2.77
CA GLU A 23 -2.13 6.12 -4.10
C GLU A 23 -1.15 5.65 -5.18
N LEU A 24 0.12 6.08 -5.11
CA LEU A 24 1.13 5.70 -6.09
C LEU A 24 1.74 4.32 -5.83
N LEU A 25 1.72 3.82 -4.59
CA LEU A 25 2.39 2.56 -4.24
C LEU A 25 1.94 1.36 -5.09
N PRO A 26 0.64 1.10 -5.32
CA PRO A 26 0.22 -0.01 -6.19
C PRO A 26 0.81 0.06 -7.60
N ALA A 27 0.89 1.27 -8.18
CA ALA A 27 1.50 1.46 -9.50
C ALA A 27 3.01 1.15 -9.47
N TRP A 28 3.72 1.54 -8.41
CA TRP A 28 5.13 1.20 -8.25
C TRP A 28 5.36 -0.30 -8.09
N LEU A 29 4.54 -0.97 -7.27
CA LEU A 29 4.61 -2.43 -7.08
C LEU A 29 4.32 -3.20 -8.38
N GLY A 30 3.47 -2.65 -9.25
CA GLY A 30 3.19 -3.18 -10.58
C GLY A 30 4.22 -2.84 -11.66
N SER A 31 5.20 -1.97 -11.38
CA SER A 31 6.19 -1.56 -12.38
C SER A 31 7.08 -2.74 -12.82
N ILE A 32 7.58 -2.70 -14.06
CA ILE A 32 8.48 -3.74 -14.62
C ILE A 32 9.73 -3.96 -13.74
N LEU A 33 10.25 -2.88 -13.14
CA LEU A 33 11.46 -2.94 -12.30
C LEU A 33 11.24 -3.69 -10.99
N ILE A 34 10.05 -3.59 -10.40
CA ILE A 34 9.74 -4.09 -9.05
C ILE A 34 8.93 -5.39 -9.10
N SER A 35 7.94 -5.50 -9.99
CA SER A 35 7.01 -6.64 -10.08
C SER A 35 7.70 -7.99 -10.24
N LYS A 36 8.90 -8.03 -10.83
CA LYS A 36 9.71 -9.25 -10.92
C LYS A 36 10.01 -9.88 -9.55
N PHE A 37 10.06 -9.07 -8.49
CA PHE A 37 10.31 -9.49 -7.11
C PHE A 37 9.03 -9.72 -6.28
N ILE A 38 7.87 -9.27 -6.77
CA ILE A 38 6.60 -9.32 -6.04
C ILE A 38 5.78 -10.52 -6.48
N LEU A 39 5.26 -11.28 -5.52
CA LEU A 39 4.29 -12.34 -5.74
C LEU A 39 2.86 -11.79 -5.70
N TRP A 40 2.56 -10.99 -4.67
CA TRP A 40 1.23 -10.42 -4.45
C TRP A 40 1.32 -9.21 -3.52
N TYR A 41 0.30 -8.35 -3.51
CA TYR A 41 0.14 -7.33 -2.49
C TYR A 41 -1.34 -7.06 -2.20
N ILE A 42 -1.64 -6.68 -0.96
CA ILE A 42 -3.00 -6.38 -0.50
C ILE A 42 -2.96 -5.30 0.59
N SER A 43 -4.05 -4.53 0.74
CA SER A 43 -4.18 -3.62 1.87
C SER A 43 -4.14 -4.39 3.18
N ALA A 44 -3.46 -3.85 4.19
CA ALA A 44 -3.34 -4.49 5.49
C ALA A 44 -4.69 -4.47 6.26
N PRO A 45 -4.95 -5.46 7.13
CA PRO A 45 -6.08 -5.42 8.05
C PRO A 45 -5.91 -4.30 9.09
N LYS A 46 -6.99 -3.95 9.80
CA LYS A 46 -7.05 -2.76 10.68
C LYS A 46 -6.01 -2.79 11.80
N ASP A 47 -5.76 -3.96 12.37
CA ASP A 47 -4.78 -4.25 13.41
C ASP A 47 -3.33 -4.14 12.91
N LEU A 48 -3.10 -4.21 11.59
CA LEU A 48 -1.78 -4.07 10.96
C LEU A 48 -1.64 -2.75 10.17
N GLY A 49 -2.37 -1.71 10.57
CA GLY A 49 -2.29 -0.36 10.00
C GLY A 49 -3.39 0.01 9.00
N GLY A 50 -4.24 -0.96 8.60
CA GLY A 50 -5.40 -0.74 7.74
C GLY A 50 -5.04 -0.11 6.40
N TYR A 51 -5.86 0.86 5.97
CA TYR A 51 -5.66 1.63 4.73
C TYR A 51 -4.33 2.41 4.64
N GLY A 52 -3.58 2.54 5.74
CA GLY A 52 -2.26 3.18 5.74
C GLY A 52 -1.10 2.23 5.48
N ALA A 53 -1.37 0.95 5.17
CA ALA A 53 -0.36 -0.06 4.97
C ALA A 53 -0.78 -1.11 3.93
N TYR A 54 0.23 -1.74 3.34
CA TYR A 54 0.10 -2.88 2.44
C TYR A 54 0.94 -4.05 2.94
N ILE A 55 0.36 -5.24 2.89
CA ILE A 55 1.11 -6.50 3.01
C ILE A 55 1.61 -6.83 1.62
N VAL A 56 2.92 -7.05 1.49
CA VAL A 56 3.60 -7.34 0.22
C VAL A 56 4.27 -8.70 0.34
N TYR A 57 3.87 -9.63 -0.52
CA TYR A 57 4.44 -10.96 -0.61
C TYR A 57 5.56 -10.93 -1.65
N LEU A 58 6.78 -11.27 -1.23
CA LEU A 58 7.95 -11.31 -2.10
C LEU A 58 8.14 -12.72 -2.65
N LYS A 59 8.66 -12.80 -3.88
CA LYS A 59 9.15 -14.08 -4.40
C LYS A 59 10.38 -14.49 -3.61
N LYS A 60 10.43 -15.75 -3.21
CA LYS A 60 11.63 -16.32 -2.60
C LYS A 60 12.71 -16.40 -3.68
N PHE A 61 13.84 -15.74 -3.45
CA PHE A 61 15.04 -15.99 -4.26
C PHE A 61 15.56 -17.38 -3.89
N LYS A 62 15.84 -18.21 -4.91
CA LYS A 62 16.63 -19.42 -4.69
C LYS A 62 18.08 -18.96 -4.54
N GLU A 63 18.68 -19.27 -3.39
CA GLU A 63 20.14 -19.26 -3.22
C GLU A 63 20.80 -20.27 -4.15
#